data_AF-A0A397HFL0-F1
#
_entry.id   AF-A0A397HFL0-F1
#
_cell.length_a   1.000
_cell.length_b   1.000
_cell.length_c   1.000
_cell.angle_alpha   90.00
_cell.angle_beta   90.00
_cell.angle_gamma   90.00
#
_symmetry.space_group_name_H-M   'P 1'
#
loop_
_entity.id
_entity.type
_entity.pdbx_description
1 polymer ?
#
loop_
_entity_poly.entity_id
_entity_poly.type
_entity_poly.pdbx_seq_one_letter_code
_entity_poly.pdbx_strand_id
1 'polypeptide(L)'
;MQASLSPVDAAVPGDMASGSQSAAGASVPTEKKSNYKGFVAGVFSGIAKLSVGHPFDTVKVRLQTSKDRHFKGPLDCVLQTVRKEGVSGLYKGATPPLVGWMVMDSVMLGSLTLYRRLLLENVFSNPAIRSLTPFASYQPDPKTLPSFGHGIAGILAGTTVSFIAAPVEHIKARLQIQYAADKSKRMYSGPVDCLQKLLRTHGIAGLYRGLCATIFFRSFFFFWWGSYDVLTRWMRDNTAMSAPAINFWAGGISAQIFWLTSYPSDVVKQRLMTDPMGGALGDGERKFRRWKDAARAVYQERGWRGYWRGFVPCFLRAFPANAMALVAFEGVMRSLP
;
A
#
# COMPACT_ATOMS: atom_id res chain seq x y z
N MET A 1 63.14 22.88 -28.10
CA MET A 1 63.10 23.92 -27.05
C MET A 1 61.99 24.89 -27.48
N GLN A 2 60.78 24.99 -26.95
CA GLN A 2 60.02 24.55 -25.75
C GLN A 2 58.53 24.48 -26.22
N ALA A 3 57.73 23.43 -25.98
CA ALA A 3 56.95 23.06 -24.78
C ALA A 3 55.56 23.76 -24.61
N SER A 4 54.55 22.94 -24.25
CA SER A 4 53.23 23.22 -23.62
C SER A 4 52.07 23.53 -24.60
N LEU A 5 50.85 22.92 -24.61
CA LEU A 5 50.02 22.15 -23.65
C LEU A 5 49.03 21.20 -24.39
N SER A 6 48.55 20.18 -23.68
CA SER A 6 47.71 19.02 -24.07
C SER A 6 46.21 19.31 -24.36
N PRO A 7 45.48 18.37 -25.00
CA PRO A 7 44.07 18.11 -24.72
C PRO A 7 43.86 16.80 -23.94
N VAL A 8 42.80 16.82 -23.11
CA VAL A 8 42.41 15.81 -22.13
C VAL A 8 41.62 14.68 -22.79
N ASP A 9 42.09 13.44 -22.61
CA ASP A 9 41.42 12.21 -23.03
C ASP A 9 40.16 11.94 -22.19
N ALA A 10 39.05 11.71 -22.88
CA ALA A 10 37.80 11.21 -22.33
C ALA A 10 37.88 9.69 -22.14
N ALA A 11 38.09 9.24 -20.90
CA ALA A 11 38.00 7.83 -20.53
C ALA A 11 36.57 7.46 -20.12
N VAL A 12 35.90 6.71 -20.98
CA VAL A 12 34.74 5.88 -20.66
C VAL A 12 35.26 4.58 -20.00
N PRO A 13 34.72 4.11 -18.87
CA PRO A 13 34.87 2.72 -18.49
C PRO A 13 33.57 1.96 -18.77
N GLY A 14 33.63 1.12 -19.80
CA GLY A 14 32.72 0.00 -20.00
C GLY A 14 33.09 -1.20 -19.13
N ASP A 15 32.15 -2.15 -19.10
CA ASP A 15 32.27 -3.58 -18.82
C ASP A 15 32.98 -4.05 -17.54
N MET A 16 32.17 -4.62 -16.64
CA MET A 16 32.61 -5.71 -15.76
C MET A 16 31.66 -6.90 -15.93
N ALA A 17 32.00 -7.73 -16.90
CA ALA A 17 31.56 -9.11 -17.01
C ALA A 17 32.22 -9.99 -15.93
N SER A 18 31.57 -11.12 -15.69
CA SER A 18 31.92 -12.21 -14.78
C SER A 18 33.35 -12.76 -14.94
N GLY A 19 34.02 -13.00 -13.81
CA GLY A 19 35.19 -13.87 -13.71
C GLY A 19 35.09 -14.76 -12.47
N SER A 20 34.98 -16.08 -12.70
CA SER A 20 35.12 -17.13 -11.69
C SER A 20 36.58 -17.59 -11.62
N GLN A 21 37.18 -17.59 -10.43
CA GLN A 21 38.34 -18.44 -10.11
C GLN A 21 38.14 -19.06 -8.73
N SER A 22 38.37 -20.37 -8.65
CA SER A 22 38.28 -21.21 -7.46
C SER A 22 39.69 -21.55 -6.98
N ALA A 23 40.04 -21.27 -5.72
CA ALA A 23 40.96 -22.07 -4.91
C ALA A 23 40.98 -21.62 -3.43
N ALA A 24 40.90 -22.62 -2.54
CA ALA A 24 41.43 -22.67 -1.17
C ALA A 24 40.80 -21.80 -0.05
N GLY A 25 39.96 -22.48 0.76
CA GLY A 25 39.88 -22.41 2.23
C GLY A 25 40.20 -21.10 2.95
N ALA A 26 39.19 -20.26 3.17
CA ALA A 26 39.09 -19.39 4.33
C ALA A 26 37.61 -19.01 4.52
N SER A 27 37.09 -19.18 5.74
CA SER A 27 35.72 -18.84 6.11
C SER A 27 35.46 -17.34 5.92
N VAL A 28 34.72 -16.98 4.87
CA VAL A 28 34.28 -15.59 4.62
C VAL A 28 33.19 -15.21 5.63
N PRO A 29 33.34 -14.11 6.39
CA PRO A 29 32.31 -13.65 7.30
C PRO A 29 31.09 -13.19 6.49
N THR A 30 29.93 -13.79 6.75
CA THR A 30 28.65 -13.43 6.13
C THR A 30 28.32 -11.97 6.44
N GLU A 31 28.57 -11.07 5.49
CA GLU A 31 28.26 -9.65 5.61
C GLU A 31 26.74 -9.47 5.73
N LYS A 32 26.28 -9.05 6.92
CA LYS A 32 24.86 -8.74 7.19
C LYS A 32 24.45 -7.52 6.36
N LYS A 33 24.07 -7.71 5.09
CA LYS A 33 23.40 -6.67 4.31
C LYS A 33 22.16 -6.20 5.06
N SER A 34 22.16 -4.92 5.41
CA SER A 34 21.35 -4.41 6.51
C SER A 34 19.87 -4.28 6.16
N ASN A 35 19.03 -5.08 6.84
CA ASN A 35 17.58 -5.14 6.65
C ASN A 35 16.83 -3.84 7.03
N TYR A 36 17.49 -2.83 7.60
CA TYR A 36 16.83 -1.59 8.02
C TYR A 36 16.46 -0.67 6.84
N LYS A 37 17.16 -0.76 5.70
CA LYS A 37 16.94 0.16 4.56
C LYS A 37 15.49 0.10 4.07
N GLY A 38 14.94 -1.10 3.90
CA GLY A 38 13.54 -1.29 3.47
C GLY A 38 12.52 -0.77 4.50
N PHE A 39 12.83 -0.86 5.79
CA PHE A 39 11.98 -0.33 6.85
C PHE A 39 11.96 1.20 6.84
N VAL A 40 13.13 1.83 6.78
CA VAL A 40 13.27 3.30 6.73
C VAL A 40 12.66 3.86 5.45
N ALA A 41 12.93 3.25 4.30
CA ALA A 41 12.30 3.64 3.04
C ALA A 41 10.77 3.50 3.11
N GLY A 42 10.24 2.50 3.83
CA GLY A 42 8.80 2.39 4.10
C GLY A 42 8.23 3.49 4.98
N VAL A 43 9.00 4.03 5.93
CA VAL A 43 8.58 5.19 6.74
C VAL A 43 8.38 6.41 5.84
N PHE A 44 9.37 6.73 4.99
CA PHE A 44 9.31 7.87 4.09
C PHE A 44 8.26 7.71 2.99
N SER A 45 8.07 6.48 2.48
CA SER A 45 6.93 6.12 1.63
C SER A 45 5.61 6.50 2.28
N GLY A 46 5.41 6.12 3.55
CA GLY A 46 4.20 6.43 4.33
C GLY A 46 3.97 7.94 4.49
N ILE A 47 5.04 8.70 4.78
CA ILE A 47 4.98 10.16 4.90
C ILE A 47 4.58 10.80 3.56
N ALA A 48 5.21 10.40 2.45
CA ALA A 48 4.91 10.94 1.13
C ALA A 48 3.47 10.61 0.70
N LYS A 49 3.03 9.37 0.92
CA LYS A 49 1.65 8.93 0.65
C LYS A 49 0.64 9.76 1.42
N LEU A 50 0.88 10.01 2.71
CA LEU A 50 -0.01 10.86 3.50
C LEU A 50 0.01 12.31 3.04
N SER A 51 1.18 12.86 2.76
CA SER A 51 1.32 14.27 2.36
C SER A 51 0.47 14.61 1.14
N VAL A 52 0.36 13.67 0.19
CA VAL A 52 -0.46 13.81 -1.02
C VAL A 52 -1.89 13.33 -0.81
N GLY A 53 -2.10 12.26 -0.04
CA GLY A 53 -3.41 11.63 0.14
C GLY A 53 -4.31 12.33 1.16
N HIS A 54 -3.73 12.94 2.20
CA HIS A 54 -4.50 13.46 3.32
C HIS A 54 -5.41 14.66 2.98
N PRO A 55 -5.05 15.59 2.08
CA PRO A 55 -5.99 16.61 1.61
C PRO A 55 -7.28 16.00 1.04
N PHE A 56 -7.18 14.90 0.30
CA PHE A 56 -8.35 14.18 -0.22
C PHE A 56 -9.17 13.53 0.90
N ASP A 57 -8.51 12.94 1.90
CA ASP A 57 -9.18 12.38 3.08
C ASP A 57 -9.92 13.46 3.87
N THR A 58 -9.30 14.64 4.08
CA THR A 58 -9.90 15.78 4.76
C THR A 58 -11.12 16.30 4.02
N VAL A 59 -11.04 16.48 2.69
CA VAL A 59 -12.18 16.91 1.87
C VAL A 59 -13.31 15.87 1.93
N LYS A 60 -12.97 14.58 1.80
CA LYS A 60 -13.96 13.49 1.90
C LYS A 60 -14.70 13.53 3.23
N VAL A 61 -13.98 13.64 4.35
CA VAL A 61 -14.59 13.69 5.68
C VAL A 61 -15.44 14.96 5.85
N ARG A 62 -14.94 16.13 5.44
CA ARG A 62 -15.71 17.40 5.52
C ARG A 62 -17.00 17.34 4.71
N LEU A 63 -16.97 16.76 3.51
CA LEU A 63 -18.17 16.54 2.70
C LEU A 63 -19.15 15.56 3.35
N GLN A 64 -18.64 14.50 4.00
CA GLN A 64 -19.48 13.47 4.63
C GLN A 64 -20.07 13.89 5.99
N THR A 65 -19.45 14.87 6.66
CA THR A 65 -19.84 15.29 8.01
C THR A 65 -20.59 16.63 8.05
N SER A 66 -20.53 17.40 6.98
CA SER A 66 -21.25 18.66 6.90
C SER A 66 -22.72 18.41 6.63
N LYS A 67 -23.59 19.16 7.32
CA LYS A 67 -25.04 19.13 7.04
C LYS A 67 -25.29 19.56 5.58
N ASP A 68 -26.32 18.99 4.97
CA ASP A 68 -26.67 19.23 3.57
C ASP A 68 -26.64 20.73 3.23
N ARG A 69 -25.97 21.08 2.11
CA ARG A 69 -25.70 22.43 1.55
C ARG A 69 -24.49 23.24 2.05
N HIS A 70 -23.65 22.78 2.99
CA HIS A 70 -22.47 23.58 3.38
C HIS A 70 -21.40 23.68 2.27
N PHE A 71 -21.28 22.63 1.45
CA PHE A 71 -20.37 22.59 0.30
C PHE A 71 -21.13 22.19 -0.95
N LYS A 72 -20.94 22.95 -2.04
CA LYS A 72 -21.54 22.67 -3.36
C LYS A 72 -20.83 21.52 -4.09
N GLY A 73 -19.66 21.11 -3.61
CA GLY A 73 -18.88 20.01 -4.14
C GLY A 73 -17.47 19.93 -3.54
N PRO A 74 -16.63 18.99 -4.00
CA PRO A 74 -15.28 18.79 -3.49
C PRO A 74 -14.35 20.00 -3.67
N LEU A 75 -14.43 20.66 -4.82
CA LEU A 75 -13.61 21.85 -5.10
C LEU A 75 -14.02 23.03 -4.22
N ASP A 76 -15.32 23.23 -4.01
CA ASP A 76 -15.84 24.25 -3.10
C ASP A 76 -15.40 23.98 -1.65
N CYS A 77 -15.40 22.72 -1.22
CA CYS A 77 -14.84 22.32 0.08
C CYS A 77 -13.35 22.65 0.21
N VAL A 78 -12.55 22.38 -0.82
CA VAL A 78 -11.12 22.73 -0.83
C VAL A 78 -10.92 24.24 -0.74
N LEU A 79 -11.56 25.00 -1.64
CA LEU A 79 -11.45 26.46 -1.70
C LEU A 79 -11.88 27.12 -0.39
N GLN A 80 -13.00 26.70 0.19
CA GLN A 80 -13.46 27.24 1.47
C GLN A 80 -12.51 26.86 2.62
N THR A 81 -11.98 25.64 2.63
CA THR A 81 -11.03 25.20 3.67
C THR A 81 -9.75 26.01 3.61
N VAL A 82 -9.17 26.18 2.41
CA VAL A 82 -7.93 26.96 2.24
C VAL A 82 -8.17 28.44 2.56
N ARG A 83 -9.30 29.02 2.15
CA ARG A 83 -9.62 30.43 2.45
C ARG A 83 -9.86 30.69 3.94
N LYS A 84 -10.50 29.76 4.66
CA LYS A 84 -10.89 29.97 6.08
C LYS A 84 -9.83 29.50 7.08
N GLU A 85 -9.08 28.44 6.76
CA GLU A 85 -8.17 27.78 7.69
C GLU A 85 -6.72 27.71 7.17
N GLY A 86 -6.45 28.22 5.98
CA GLY A 86 -5.16 28.10 5.31
C GLY A 86 -4.88 26.67 4.82
N VAL A 87 -3.69 26.49 4.24
CA VAL A 87 -3.22 25.17 3.75
C VAL A 87 -3.09 24.15 4.90
N SER A 88 -2.74 24.62 6.10
CA SER A 88 -2.67 23.77 7.30
C SER A 88 -4.04 23.16 7.68
N GLY A 89 -5.15 23.80 7.30
CA GLY A 89 -6.51 23.27 7.47
C GLY A 89 -6.77 21.95 6.72
N LEU A 90 -6.04 21.70 5.62
CA LEU A 90 -6.09 20.44 4.88
C LEU A 90 -5.37 19.29 5.61
N TYR A 91 -4.46 19.62 6.53
CA TYR A 91 -3.62 18.69 7.30
C TYR A 91 -4.02 18.55 8.78
N LYS A 92 -5.09 19.22 9.21
CA LYS A 92 -5.60 19.06 10.57
C LYS A 92 -6.10 17.64 10.81
N GLY A 93 -5.54 16.99 11.84
CA GLY A 93 -5.89 15.61 12.20
C GLY A 93 -5.11 14.56 11.41
N ALA A 94 -4.04 14.94 10.70
CA ALA A 94 -3.17 14.03 9.97
C ALA A 94 -2.40 13.05 10.88
N THR A 95 -2.11 13.43 12.14
CA THR A 95 -1.16 12.70 13.00
C THR A 95 -1.61 11.28 13.36
N PRO A 96 -2.83 11.01 13.85
CA PRO A 96 -3.24 9.64 14.17
C PRO A 96 -3.28 8.71 12.93
N PRO A 97 -3.80 9.16 11.77
CA PRO A 97 -3.64 8.43 10.51
C PRO A 97 -2.18 8.22 10.09
N LEU A 98 -1.32 9.24 10.21
CA LEU A 98 0.08 9.21 9.77
C LEU A 98 0.84 8.06 10.40
N VAL A 99 0.79 7.95 11.74
CA VAL A 99 1.51 6.91 12.48
C VAL A 99 1.04 5.52 12.04
N GLY A 100 -0.28 5.33 11.86
CA GLY A 100 -0.84 4.07 11.37
C GLY A 100 -0.33 3.71 9.97
N TRP A 101 -0.34 4.67 9.03
CA TRP A 101 0.16 4.47 7.68
C TRP A 101 1.67 4.21 7.64
N MET A 102 2.48 4.92 8.43
CA MET A 102 3.93 4.70 8.52
C MET A 102 4.26 3.28 8.97
N VAL A 103 3.68 2.83 10.08
CA VAL A 103 3.94 1.48 10.61
C VAL A 103 3.50 0.42 9.61
N MET A 104 2.31 0.58 9.01
CA MET A 104 1.81 -0.36 8.02
C MET A 104 2.69 -0.41 6.77
N ASP A 105 3.07 0.74 6.19
CA ASP A 105 3.91 0.79 5.00
C ASP A 105 5.33 0.24 5.27
N SER A 106 5.91 0.55 6.43
CA SER A 106 7.21 0.00 6.84
C SER A 106 7.18 -1.52 7.00
N VAL A 107 6.15 -2.08 7.64
CA VAL A 107 6.02 -3.53 7.77
C VAL A 107 5.74 -4.18 6.42
N MET A 108 4.92 -3.55 5.58
CA MET A 108 4.64 -4.03 4.23
C MET A 108 5.92 -4.08 3.37
N LEU A 109 6.67 -3.00 3.25
CA LEU A 109 7.85 -2.95 2.39
C LEU A 109 9.05 -3.71 2.96
N GLY A 110 9.20 -3.71 4.30
CA GLY A 110 10.19 -4.54 4.98
C GLY A 110 9.94 -6.04 4.75
N SER A 111 8.71 -6.51 4.99
CA SER A 111 8.34 -7.90 4.75
C SER A 111 8.40 -8.28 3.27
N LEU A 112 8.00 -7.38 2.36
CA LEU A 112 8.12 -7.59 0.93
C LEU A 112 9.57 -7.79 0.48
N THR A 113 10.49 -6.98 0.99
CA THR A 113 11.92 -7.11 0.70
C THR A 113 12.45 -8.46 1.16
N LEU A 114 12.06 -8.87 2.38
CA LEU A 114 12.42 -10.17 2.93
C LEU A 114 11.84 -11.32 2.09
N TYR A 115 10.55 -11.30 1.77
CA TYR A 115 9.90 -12.38 1.01
C TYR A 115 10.41 -12.49 -0.42
N ARG A 116 10.72 -11.38 -1.09
CA ARG A 116 11.38 -11.41 -2.41
C ARG A 116 12.72 -12.11 -2.36
N ARG A 117 13.52 -11.81 -1.34
CA ARG A 117 14.82 -12.46 -1.12
C ARG A 117 14.66 -13.95 -0.83
N LEU A 118 13.78 -14.31 0.11
CA LEU A 118 13.55 -15.70 0.48
C LEU A 118 13.01 -16.53 -0.69
N LEU A 119 12.09 -15.98 -1.50
CA LEU A 119 11.57 -16.65 -2.69
C LEU A 119 12.66 -16.82 -3.76
N LEU A 120 13.50 -15.79 -3.96
CA LEU A 120 14.61 -15.87 -4.89
C LEU A 120 15.59 -16.98 -4.47
N GLU A 121 16.05 -16.95 -3.21
CA GLU A 121 17.08 -17.85 -2.69
C GLU A 121 16.59 -19.30 -2.54
N ASN A 122 15.35 -19.52 -2.10
CA ASN A 122 14.88 -20.87 -1.71
C ASN A 122 13.93 -21.54 -2.70
N VAL A 123 13.21 -20.77 -3.52
CA VAL A 123 12.19 -21.31 -4.44
C VAL A 123 12.63 -21.19 -5.89
N PHE A 124 13.02 -19.98 -6.30
CA PHE A 124 13.36 -19.69 -7.69
C PHE A 124 14.84 -19.89 -8.04
N SER A 125 15.67 -20.26 -7.07
CA SER A 125 17.01 -20.83 -7.31
C SER A 125 16.94 -22.19 -8.01
N ASN A 126 15.82 -22.92 -7.90
CA ASN A 126 15.64 -24.21 -8.57
C ASN A 126 15.19 -24.01 -10.03
N PRO A 127 16.00 -24.43 -11.04
CA PRO A 127 15.65 -24.27 -12.45
C PRO A 127 14.35 -24.97 -12.86
N ALA A 128 13.99 -26.09 -12.20
CA ALA A 128 12.78 -26.85 -12.50
C ALA A 128 11.50 -26.11 -12.11
N ILE A 129 11.54 -25.35 -11.00
CA ILE A 129 10.39 -24.53 -10.58
C ILE A 129 10.24 -23.33 -11.51
N ARG A 130 11.36 -22.77 -11.97
CA ARG A 130 11.39 -21.61 -12.87
C ARG A 130 10.83 -21.93 -14.26
N SER A 131 11.13 -23.11 -14.81
CA SER A 131 10.58 -23.55 -16.10
C SER A 131 9.08 -23.83 -16.05
N LEU A 132 8.55 -24.23 -14.89
CA LEU A 132 7.13 -24.48 -14.68
C LEU A 132 6.32 -23.21 -14.39
N THR A 133 6.96 -22.08 -14.10
CA THR A 133 6.23 -20.85 -13.80
C THR A 133 5.71 -20.12 -15.04
N PRO A 134 4.39 -19.84 -15.11
CA PRO A 134 3.81 -19.02 -16.17
C PRO A 134 4.48 -17.64 -16.21
N PHE A 135 4.67 -17.09 -17.41
CA PHE A 135 5.30 -15.78 -17.64
C PHE A 135 6.79 -15.67 -17.26
N ALA A 136 7.47 -16.78 -16.95
CA ALA A 136 8.93 -16.81 -16.75
C ALA A 136 9.73 -16.73 -18.07
N SER A 137 9.10 -17.03 -19.21
CA SER A 137 9.72 -17.10 -20.53
C SER A 137 10.35 -15.79 -21.03
N TYR A 138 10.05 -14.66 -20.40
CA TYR A 138 10.65 -13.35 -20.74
C TYR A 138 11.92 -13.03 -19.90
N GLN A 139 12.46 -13.97 -19.12
CA GLN A 139 13.56 -13.66 -18.18
C GLN A 139 14.90 -14.29 -18.55
N PRO A 140 15.86 -13.50 -19.11
CA PRO A 140 17.20 -13.99 -19.45
C PRO A 140 18.17 -14.08 -18.25
N ASP A 141 17.93 -13.39 -17.12
CA ASP A 141 18.87 -13.36 -15.99
C ASP A 141 18.43 -14.24 -14.79
N PRO A 142 19.19 -15.31 -14.43
CA PRO A 142 18.91 -16.15 -13.28
C PRO A 142 18.97 -15.42 -11.93
N LYS A 143 19.62 -14.25 -11.84
CA LYS A 143 19.76 -13.48 -10.58
C LYS A 143 18.55 -12.63 -10.21
N THR A 144 17.54 -12.54 -11.07
CA THR A 144 16.33 -11.74 -10.81
C THR A 144 15.11 -12.61 -10.52
N LEU A 145 14.27 -12.16 -9.59
CA LEU A 145 13.02 -12.85 -9.23
C LEU A 145 12.01 -12.76 -10.39
N PRO A 146 11.25 -13.83 -10.70
CA PRO A 146 10.14 -13.76 -11.65
C PRO A 146 9.05 -12.80 -11.21
N SER A 147 8.38 -12.15 -12.17
CA SER A 147 7.23 -11.27 -11.89
C SER A 147 6.13 -12.00 -11.12
N PHE A 148 5.96 -13.30 -11.38
CA PHE A 148 5.11 -14.19 -10.59
C PHE A 148 5.57 -14.29 -9.12
N GLY A 149 6.88 -14.43 -8.89
CA GLY A 149 7.49 -14.39 -7.56
C GLY A 149 7.32 -13.03 -6.87
N HIS A 150 7.39 -11.92 -7.59
CA HIS A 150 7.06 -10.59 -7.05
C HIS A 150 5.59 -10.52 -6.60
N GLY A 151 4.68 -11.15 -7.33
CA GLY A 151 3.27 -11.29 -6.93
C GLY A 151 3.10 -12.12 -5.65
N ILE A 152 3.74 -13.29 -5.55
CA ILE A 152 3.69 -14.14 -4.33
C ILE A 152 4.26 -13.39 -3.13
N ALA A 153 5.41 -12.71 -3.29
CA ALA A 153 5.98 -11.88 -2.24
C ALA A 153 4.97 -10.80 -1.77
N GLY A 154 4.20 -10.25 -2.71
CA GLY A 154 3.09 -9.33 -2.44
C GLY A 154 2.00 -9.93 -1.56
N ILE A 155 1.57 -11.17 -1.83
CA ILE A 155 0.58 -11.89 -0.99
C ILE A 155 1.12 -12.09 0.43
N LEU A 156 2.36 -12.57 0.55
CA LEU A 156 2.99 -12.83 1.86
C LEU A 156 3.13 -11.53 2.66
N ALA A 157 3.64 -10.47 2.04
CA ALA A 157 3.75 -9.14 2.66
C ALA A 157 2.36 -8.59 3.06
N GLY A 158 1.38 -8.72 2.17
CA GLY A 158 -0.01 -8.32 2.41
C GLY A 158 -0.64 -9.07 3.59
N THR A 159 -0.33 -10.35 3.74
CA THR A 159 -0.80 -11.17 4.88
C THR A 159 -0.15 -10.69 6.18
N THR A 160 1.17 -10.49 6.19
CA THR A 160 1.90 -10.01 7.37
C THR A 160 1.40 -8.65 7.86
N VAL A 161 1.24 -7.67 6.96
CA VAL A 161 0.73 -6.36 7.33
C VAL A 161 -0.77 -6.41 7.73
N SER A 162 -1.53 -7.46 7.38
CA SER A 162 -2.95 -7.58 7.72
C SER A 162 -3.18 -7.69 9.22
N PHE A 163 -2.25 -8.27 9.97
CA PHE A 163 -2.35 -8.36 11.43
C PHE A 163 -2.28 -6.99 12.11
N ILE A 164 -1.49 -6.06 11.58
CA ILE A 164 -1.42 -4.69 12.09
C ILE A 164 -2.58 -3.86 11.55
N ALA A 165 -2.94 -4.08 10.30
CA ALA A 165 -3.90 -3.21 9.64
C ALA A 165 -5.35 -3.54 9.96
N ALA A 166 -5.72 -4.80 10.18
CA ALA A 166 -7.09 -5.18 10.52
C ALA A 166 -7.65 -4.37 11.71
N PRO A 167 -6.96 -4.28 12.87
CA PRO A 167 -7.45 -3.45 13.98
C PRO A 167 -7.50 -1.95 13.63
N VAL A 168 -6.47 -1.43 12.97
CA VAL A 168 -6.37 -0.01 12.60
C VAL A 168 -7.47 0.40 11.61
N GLU A 169 -7.67 -0.40 10.56
CA GLU A 169 -8.71 -0.20 9.55
C GLU A 169 -10.11 -0.37 10.16
N HIS A 170 -10.31 -1.33 11.07
CA HIS A 170 -11.60 -1.52 11.73
C HIS A 170 -11.99 -0.31 12.61
N ILE A 171 -11.06 0.20 13.42
CA ILE A 171 -11.29 1.42 14.23
C ILE A 171 -11.57 2.61 13.31
N LYS A 172 -10.76 2.79 12.26
CA LYS A 172 -10.95 3.88 11.28
C LYS A 172 -12.31 3.81 10.61
N ALA A 173 -12.74 2.63 10.17
CA ALA A 173 -14.04 2.43 9.52
C ALA A 173 -15.20 2.81 10.44
N ARG A 174 -15.17 2.36 11.72
CA ARG A 174 -16.20 2.69 12.73
C ARG A 174 -16.33 4.19 12.97
N LEU A 175 -15.19 4.86 13.18
CA LEU A 175 -15.18 6.31 13.39
C LEU A 175 -15.72 7.06 12.16
N GLN A 176 -15.39 6.60 10.94
CA GLN A 176 -15.89 7.23 9.72
C GLN A 176 -17.40 7.14 9.57
N ILE A 177 -18.04 6.01 9.93
CA ILE A 177 -19.52 5.93 9.94
C ILE A 177 -20.10 6.94 10.92
N GLN A 178 -19.54 6.98 12.13
CA GLN A 178 -20.07 7.83 13.19
C GLN A 178 -19.96 9.31 12.85
N TYR A 179 -18.93 9.71 12.13
CA TYR A 179 -18.76 11.09 11.69
C TYR A 179 -19.88 11.55 10.75
N ALA A 180 -20.48 10.63 9.99
CA ALA A 180 -21.67 10.87 9.18
C ALA A 180 -22.98 10.91 10.01
N ALA A 181 -22.94 10.50 11.28
CA ALA A 181 -24.08 10.58 12.20
C ALA A 181 -24.11 11.93 12.96
N ASP A 182 -25.30 12.30 13.44
CA ASP A 182 -25.50 13.47 14.29
C ASP A 182 -24.58 13.45 15.51
N LYS A 183 -24.11 14.62 15.95
CA LYS A 183 -23.21 14.75 17.11
C LYS A 183 -23.75 14.06 18.37
N SER A 184 -25.06 14.08 18.58
CA SER A 184 -25.74 13.44 19.71
C SER A 184 -25.81 11.91 19.61
N LYS A 185 -25.64 11.34 18.42
CA LYS A 185 -25.68 9.89 18.16
C LYS A 185 -24.28 9.27 18.06
N ARG A 186 -23.23 10.03 18.41
CA ARG A 186 -21.85 9.56 18.36
C ARG A 186 -21.54 8.68 19.57
N MET A 187 -21.15 7.44 19.32
CA MET A 187 -20.82 6.44 20.36
C MET A 187 -19.37 6.52 20.86
N TYR A 188 -18.44 7.03 20.05
CA TYR A 188 -17.01 7.07 20.31
C TYR A 188 -16.53 8.53 20.42
N SER A 189 -15.76 8.86 21.46
CA SER A 189 -15.13 10.19 21.56
C SER A 189 -13.90 10.32 20.66
N GLY A 190 -13.28 9.19 20.29
CA GLY A 190 -12.13 9.15 19.40
C GLY A 190 -11.58 7.73 19.17
N PRO A 191 -10.41 7.60 18.53
CA PRO A 191 -9.81 6.30 18.21
C PRO A 191 -9.47 5.44 19.42
N VAL A 192 -8.95 6.05 20.49
CA VAL A 192 -8.58 5.33 21.71
C VAL A 192 -9.83 4.84 22.46
N ASP A 193 -10.86 5.68 22.55
CA ASP A 193 -12.15 5.30 23.14
C ASP A 193 -12.83 4.18 22.33
N CYS A 194 -12.80 4.26 21.00
CA CYS A 194 -13.27 3.19 20.13
C CYS A 194 -12.53 1.87 20.40
N LEU A 195 -11.19 1.90 20.49
CA LEU A 195 -10.39 0.71 20.80
C LEU A 195 -10.74 0.14 22.18
N GLN A 196 -10.79 0.98 23.21
CA GLN A 196 -11.09 0.55 24.58
C GLN A 196 -12.48 -0.06 24.70
N LYS A 197 -13.50 0.58 24.13
CA LYS A 197 -14.87 0.06 24.11
C LYS A 197 -14.94 -1.29 23.40
N LEU A 198 -14.30 -1.40 22.23
CA LEU A 198 -14.30 -2.64 21.44
C LEU A 198 -13.63 -3.80 22.18
N LEU A 199 -12.49 -3.54 22.82
CA LEU A 199 -11.77 -4.53 23.61
C LEU A 199 -12.55 -4.96 24.85
N ARG A 200 -13.22 -4.02 25.54
CA ARG A 200 -14.01 -4.34 26.73
C ARG A 200 -15.26 -5.17 26.42
N THR A 201 -15.91 -4.93 25.28
CA THR A 201 -17.22 -5.53 24.98
C THR A 201 -17.14 -6.77 24.11
N HIS A 202 -16.18 -6.83 23.18
CA HIS A 202 -16.05 -7.92 22.22
C HIS A 202 -14.65 -8.57 22.21
N GLY A 203 -13.74 -8.09 23.05
CA GLY A 203 -12.38 -8.62 23.16
C GLY A 203 -11.56 -8.48 21.88
N ILE A 204 -10.47 -9.24 21.83
CA ILE A 204 -9.54 -9.28 20.70
C ILE A 204 -10.24 -9.82 19.44
N ALA A 205 -11.14 -10.79 19.58
CA ALA A 205 -11.90 -11.35 18.47
C ALA A 205 -12.78 -10.29 17.78
N GLY A 206 -13.41 -9.39 18.56
CA GLY A 206 -14.14 -8.25 18.03
C GLY A 206 -13.25 -7.26 17.29
N LEU A 207 -12.07 -6.96 17.85
CA LEU A 207 -11.09 -6.08 17.23
C LEU A 207 -10.63 -6.61 15.86
N TYR A 208 -10.37 -7.92 15.75
CA TYR A 208 -9.89 -8.59 14.54
C TYR A 208 -11.00 -9.15 13.62
N ARG A 209 -12.26 -8.77 13.81
CA ARG A 209 -13.39 -9.26 13.01
C ARG A 209 -13.19 -9.11 11.48
N GLY A 210 -12.49 -8.06 11.07
CA GLY A 210 -12.17 -7.80 9.67
C GLY A 210 -10.97 -8.57 9.12
N LEU A 211 -10.22 -9.32 9.93
CA LEU A 211 -8.91 -9.87 9.54
C LEU A 211 -8.97 -10.75 8.29
N CYS A 212 -9.88 -11.72 8.22
CA CYS A 212 -9.99 -12.60 7.05
C CYS A 212 -10.37 -11.81 5.78
N ALA A 213 -11.21 -10.78 5.93
CA ALA A 213 -11.57 -9.89 4.82
C ALA A 213 -10.38 -9.03 4.39
N THR A 214 -9.54 -8.58 5.32
CA THR A 214 -8.30 -7.84 5.06
C THR A 214 -7.27 -8.73 4.35
N ILE A 215 -7.06 -9.97 4.82
CA ILE A 215 -6.15 -10.93 4.19
C ILE A 215 -6.61 -11.22 2.76
N PHE A 216 -7.91 -11.48 2.55
CA PHE A 216 -8.46 -11.71 1.22
C PHE A 216 -8.31 -10.47 0.31
N PHE A 217 -8.59 -9.27 0.81
CA PHE A 217 -8.35 -8.03 0.07
C PHE A 217 -6.87 -7.83 -0.29
N ARG A 218 -5.95 -8.20 0.60
CA ARG A 218 -4.51 -8.04 0.38
C ARG A 218 -3.86 -9.17 -0.41
N SER A 219 -4.54 -10.27 -0.67
CA SER A 219 -4.04 -11.27 -1.64
C SER A 219 -3.94 -10.66 -3.05
N PHE A 220 -4.76 -9.65 -3.36
CA PHE A 220 -4.66 -8.89 -4.61
C PHE A 220 -3.38 -8.05 -4.73
N PHE A 221 -2.55 -7.95 -3.68
CA PHE A 221 -1.18 -7.43 -3.80
C PHE A 221 -0.33 -8.25 -4.77
N PHE A 222 -0.75 -9.48 -5.09
CA PHE A 222 -0.24 -10.24 -6.22
C PHE A 222 -0.24 -9.43 -7.51
N PHE A 223 -1.40 -8.88 -7.88
CA PHE A 223 -1.54 -8.08 -9.10
C PHE A 223 -0.79 -6.76 -9.00
N TRP A 224 -0.75 -6.15 -7.81
CA TRP A 224 0.01 -4.92 -7.60
C TRP A 224 1.49 -5.13 -7.88
N TRP A 225 2.15 -6.02 -7.14
CA TRP A 225 3.60 -6.19 -7.22
C TRP A 225 4.05 -6.97 -8.45
N GLY A 226 3.22 -7.88 -8.96
CA GLY A 226 3.46 -8.57 -10.22
C GLY A 226 3.42 -7.61 -11.40
N SER A 227 2.36 -6.79 -11.52
CA SER A 227 2.27 -5.80 -12.60
C SER A 227 3.32 -4.69 -12.46
N TYR A 228 3.68 -4.29 -11.25
CA TYR A 228 4.77 -3.34 -11.00
C TYR A 228 6.08 -3.81 -11.64
N ASP A 229 6.48 -5.06 -11.40
CA ASP A 229 7.71 -5.62 -11.97
C ASP A 229 7.63 -5.73 -13.51
N VAL A 230 6.51 -6.23 -14.05
CA VAL A 230 6.30 -6.31 -15.51
C VAL A 230 6.40 -4.93 -16.16
N LEU A 231 5.71 -3.93 -15.62
CA LEU A 231 5.70 -2.57 -16.15
C LEU A 231 7.07 -1.90 -16.02
N THR A 232 7.76 -2.09 -14.90
CA THR A 232 9.11 -1.55 -14.66
C THR A 232 10.10 -2.09 -15.68
N ARG A 233 10.08 -3.41 -15.94
CA ARG A 233 10.95 -4.05 -16.94
C ARG A 233 10.61 -3.59 -18.35
N TRP A 234 9.33 -3.64 -18.72
CA TRP A 234 8.88 -3.19 -20.03
C TRP A 234 9.29 -1.74 -20.31
N MET A 235 9.11 -0.82 -19.36
CA MET A 235 9.53 0.57 -19.52
C MET A 235 11.06 0.72 -19.58
N ARG A 236 11.81 -0.06 -18.80
CA ARG A 236 13.27 -0.04 -18.86
C ARG A 236 13.80 -0.48 -20.23
N ASP A 237 13.19 -1.49 -20.83
CA ASP A 237 13.64 -2.06 -22.11
C ASP A 237 13.16 -1.23 -23.32
N ASN A 238 12.00 -0.56 -23.20
CA ASN A 238 11.33 0.10 -24.34
C ASN A 238 11.34 1.64 -24.26
N THR A 239 11.87 2.25 -23.20
CA THR A 239 11.87 3.71 -23.04
C THR A 239 13.20 4.24 -22.53
N ALA A 240 13.59 5.46 -22.94
CA ALA A 240 14.78 6.17 -22.45
C ALA A 240 14.51 6.92 -21.13
N MET A 241 13.54 6.48 -20.33
CA MET A 241 13.17 7.16 -19.09
C MET A 241 14.18 6.93 -17.97
N SER A 242 14.35 7.94 -17.11
CA SER A 242 15.13 7.80 -15.88
C SER A 242 14.47 6.81 -14.92
N ALA A 243 15.26 6.16 -14.05
CA ALA A 243 14.71 5.22 -13.07
C ALA A 243 13.59 5.83 -12.19
N PRO A 244 13.71 7.06 -11.64
CA PRO A 244 12.59 7.70 -10.93
C PRO A 244 11.30 7.82 -11.76
N ALA A 245 11.41 8.14 -13.06
CA ALA A 245 10.26 8.28 -13.94
C ALA A 245 9.60 6.92 -14.22
N ILE A 246 10.39 5.87 -14.45
CA ILE A 246 9.89 4.50 -14.60
C ILE A 246 9.12 4.09 -13.33
N ASN A 247 9.68 4.31 -12.15
CA ASN A 247 9.03 3.87 -10.91
C ASN A 247 7.80 4.71 -10.55
N PHE A 248 7.76 5.98 -10.94
CA PHE A 248 6.56 6.81 -10.87
C PHE A 248 5.43 6.21 -11.74
N TRP A 249 5.69 5.94 -13.03
CA TRP A 249 4.69 5.43 -13.96
C TRP A 249 4.29 3.98 -13.68
N ALA A 250 5.26 3.09 -13.53
CA ALA A 250 5.03 1.69 -13.18
C ALA A 250 4.32 1.58 -11.82
N GLY A 251 4.71 2.41 -10.85
CA GLY A 251 4.08 2.51 -9.55
C GLY A 251 2.62 2.97 -9.61
N GLY A 252 2.36 4.05 -10.35
CA GLY A 252 1.02 4.60 -10.54
C GLY A 252 0.09 3.62 -11.29
N ILE A 253 0.54 3.05 -12.40
CA ILE A 253 -0.27 2.14 -13.23
C ILE A 253 -0.53 0.81 -12.51
N SER A 254 0.49 0.23 -11.86
CA SER A 254 0.31 -1.01 -11.08
C SER A 254 -0.66 -0.84 -9.91
N ALA A 255 -0.70 0.35 -9.29
CA ALA A 255 -1.70 0.67 -8.29
C ALA A 255 -3.12 0.70 -8.88
N GLN A 256 -3.29 1.16 -10.12
CA GLN A 256 -4.60 1.12 -10.79
C GLN A 256 -5.04 -0.30 -11.09
N ILE A 257 -4.13 -1.18 -11.52
CA ILE A 257 -4.40 -2.61 -11.72
C ILE A 257 -4.83 -3.25 -10.39
N PHE A 258 -4.16 -2.91 -9.30
CA PHE A 258 -4.55 -3.36 -7.96
C PHE A 258 -5.97 -2.93 -7.61
N TRP A 259 -6.33 -1.66 -7.78
CA TRP A 259 -7.68 -1.21 -7.44
C TRP A 259 -8.75 -1.80 -8.37
N LEU A 260 -8.47 -1.96 -9.67
CA LEU A 260 -9.40 -2.64 -10.59
C LEU A 260 -9.69 -4.07 -10.15
N THR A 261 -8.70 -4.79 -9.64
CA THR A 261 -8.86 -6.19 -9.24
C THR A 261 -9.41 -6.36 -7.83
N SER A 262 -9.01 -5.49 -6.89
CA SER A 262 -9.30 -5.63 -5.46
C SER A 262 -10.54 -4.87 -4.98
N TYR A 263 -11.06 -3.90 -5.75
CA TYR A 263 -12.11 -3.01 -5.28
C TYR A 263 -13.40 -3.72 -4.84
N PRO A 264 -13.91 -4.74 -5.56
CA PRO A 264 -15.06 -5.51 -5.09
C PRO A 264 -14.83 -6.13 -3.70
N SER A 265 -13.61 -6.62 -3.43
CA SER A 265 -13.25 -7.15 -2.12
C SER A 265 -13.14 -6.05 -1.06
N ASP A 266 -12.67 -4.86 -1.41
CA ASP A 266 -12.63 -3.72 -0.48
C ASP A 266 -14.04 -3.32 -0.04
N VAL A 267 -15.02 -3.27 -0.95
CA VAL A 267 -16.42 -2.96 -0.62
C VAL A 267 -16.98 -3.96 0.40
N VAL A 268 -16.76 -5.27 0.19
CA VAL A 268 -17.23 -6.30 1.13
C VAL A 268 -16.49 -6.21 2.48
N LYS A 269 -15.18 -5.98 2.46
CA LYS A 269 -14.36 -5.77 3.66
C LYS A 269 -14.87 -4.60 4.49
N GLN A 270 -15.06 -3.44 3.86
CA GLN A 270 -15.60 -2.25 4.53
C GLN A 270 -16.96 -2.57 5.13
N ARG A 271 -17.86 -3.18 4.35
CA ARG A 271 -19.20 -3.52 4.84
C ARG A 271 -19.19 -4.42 6.08
N LEU A 272 -18.30 -5.41 6.11
CA LEU A 272 -18.10 -6.29 7.27
C LEU A 272 -17.52 -5.53 8.48
N MET A 273 -16.55 -4.64 8.27
CA MET A 273 -15.93 -3.83 9.33
C MET A 273 -16.90 -2.77 9.91
N THR A 274 -17.85 -2.31 9.10
CA THR A 274 -18.85 -1.32 9.48
C THR A 274 -20.14 -1.92 10.06
N ASP A 275 -20.30 -3.24 10.01
CA ASP A 275 -21.51 -3.94 10.46
C ASP A 275 -21.71 -3.79 11.97
N PRO A 276 -22.89 -3.40 12.49
CA PRO A 276 -23.19 -3.46 13.91
C PRO A 276 -22.70 -4.75 14.59
N MET A 277 -22.16 -4.62 15.80
CA MET A 277 -21.60 -5.77 16.53
C MET A 277 -22.56 -6.32 17.58
N GLY A 278 -23.62 -5.58 17.91
CA GLY A 278 -24.59 -5.92 18.93
C GLY A 278 -24.00 -5.91 20.33
N GLY A 279 -24.79 -6.37 21.30
CA GLY A 279 -24.36 -6.48 22.69
C GLY A 279 -24.42 -5.16 23.46
N ALA A 280 -23.56 -5.02 24.47
CA ALA A 280 -23.61 -3.95 25.47
C ALA A 280 -23.35 -2.53 24.93
N LEU A 281 -22.96 -2.38 23.66
CA LEU A 281 -22.76 -1.09 22.99
C LEU A 281 -24.05 -0.53 22.37
N GLY A 282 -25.10 -1.34 22.23
CA GLY A 282 -26.37 -0.88 21.64
C GLY A 282 -26.26 -0.39 20.19
N ASP A 283 -25.26 -0.87 19.43
CA ASP A 283 -24.98 -0.40 18.06
C ASP A 283 -25.85 -1.05 16.96
N GLY A 284 -26.83 -1.89 17.37
CA GLY A 284 -27.76 -2.62 16.51
C GLY A 284 -27.45 -4.12 16.44
N GLU A 285 -28.26 -4.90 15.72
CA GLU A 285 -28.03 -6.34 15.58
C GLU A 285 -26.99 -6.68 14.52
N ARG A 286 -26.16 -7.68 14.82
CA ARG A 286 -25.12 -8.19 13.93
C ARG A 286 -25.72 -8.80 12.67
N LYS A 287 -25.43 -8.23 11.49
CA LYS A 287 -25.99 -8.72 10.22
C LYS A 287 -25.09 -9.71 9.49
N PHE A 288 -23.76 -9.59 9.63
CA PHE A 288 -22.82 -10.42 8.86
C PHE A 288 -21.93 -11.27 9.74
N ARG A 289 -22.09 -12.61 9.66
CA ARG A 289 -21.22 -13.53 10.39
C ARG A 289 -19.89 -13.74 9.67
N ARG A 290 -19.93 -13.86 8.34
CA ARG A 290 -18.79 -14.16 7.46
C ARG A 290 -18.69 -13.18 6.29
N TRP A 291 -17.53 -13.15 5.65
CA TRP A 291 -17.29 -12.37 4.43
C TRP A 291 -18.30 -12.71 3.32
N LYS A 292 -18.66 -14.00 3.17
CA LYS A 292 -19.64 -14.47 2.17
C LYS A 292 -21.04 -13.87 2.40
N ASP A 293 -21.44 -13.67 3.66
CA ASP A 293 -22.75 -13.10 4.00
C ASP A 293 -22.79 -11.62 3.62
N ALA A 294 -21.72 -10.88 3.95
CA ALA A 294 -21.56 -9.49 3.54
C ALA A 294 -21.52 -9.37 2.01
N ALA A 295 -20.82 -10.26 1.31
CA ALA A 295 -20.79 -10.28 -0.15
C ALA A 295 -22.19 -10.51 -0.73
N ARG A 296 -22.92 -11.52 -0.25
CA ARG A 296 -24.29 -11.80 -0.69
C ARG A 296 -25.21 -10.60 -0.47
N ALA A 297 -25.10 -9.92 0.66
CA ALA A 297 -25.91 -8.75 0.97
C ALA A 297 -25.61 -7.56 0.03
N VAL A 298 -24.34 -7.32 -0.33
CA VAL A 298 -24.00 -6.29 -1.33
C VAL A 298 -24.71 -6.57 -2.65
N TYR A 299 -24.69 -7.83 -3.09
CA TYR A 299 -25.35 -8.24 -4.33
C TYR A 299 -26.88 -8.13 -4.24
N GLN A 300 -27.49 -8.54 -3.13
CA GLN A 300 -28.95 -8.48 -2.97
C GLN A 300 -29.49 -7.05 -2.96
N GLU A 301 -28.76 -6.08 -2.41
CA GLU A 301 -29.24 -4.70 -2.30
C GLU A 301 -29.09 -3.88 -3.58
N ARG A 302 -28.02 -4.10 -4.35
CA ARG A 302 -27.66 -3.23 -5.49
C ARG A 302 -27.13 -3.99 -6.71
N GLY A 303 -27.24 -5.32 -6.71
CA GLY A 303 -26.67 -6.18 -7.74
C GLY A 303 -25.15 -6.02 -7.87
N TRP A 304 -24.65 -6.32 -9.06
CA TRP A 304 -23.22 -6.21 -9.40
C TRP A 304 -22.68 -4.77 -9.26
N ARG A 305 -23.51 -3.75 -9.50
CA ARG A 305 -23.13 -2.34 -9.36
C ARG A 305 -22.81 -1.96 -7.90
N GLY A 306 -23.33 -2.71 -6.93
CA GLY A 306 -23.04 -2.53 -5.51
C GLY A 306 -21.54 -2.64 -5.19
N TYR A 307 -20.83 -3.56 -5.85
CA TYR A 307 -19.40 -3.80 -5.64
C TYR A 307 -18.49 -2.69 -6.18
N TRP A 308 -19.01 -1.78 -7.00
CA TRP A 308 -18.26 -0.69 -7.62
C TRP A 308 -18.65 0.69 -7.05
N ARG A 309 -19.48 0.72 -5.99
CA ARG A 309 -19.95 1.95 -5.37
C ARG A 309 -18.81 2.69 -4.69
N GLY A 310 -18.40 3.82 -5.28
CA GLY A 310 -17.31 4.67 -4.79
C GLY A 310 -15.96 4.37 -5.46
N PHE A 311 -15.96 3.62 -6.56
CA PHE A 311 -14.73 3.22 -7.27
C PHE A 311 -13.95 4.43 -7.78
N VAL A 312 -14.61 5.35 -8.48
CA VAL A 312 -13.98 6.52 -9.11
C VAL A 312 -13.08 7.33 -8.18
N PRO A 313 -13.53 7.80 -6.99
CA PRO A 313 -12.66 8.57 -6.10
C PRO A 313 -11.50 7.73 -5.54
N CYS A 314 -11.68 6.43 -5.31
CA CYS A 314 -10.59 5.55 -4.88
C CYS A 314 -9.55 5.35 -6.00
N PHE A 315 -10.01 5.13 -7.22
CA PHE A 315 -9.19 4.94 -8.42
C PHE A 315 -8.39 6.21 -8.75
N LEU A 316 -9.03 7.38 -8.75
CA LEU A 316 -8.34 8.65 -9.02
C LEU A 316 -7.27 8.98 -7.96
N ARG A 317 -7.55 8.70 -6.69
CA ARG A 317 -6.60 8.93 -5.59
C ARG A 317 -5.41 7.96 -5.62
N ALA A 318 -5.61 6.75 -6.15
CA ALA A 318 -4.62 5.70 -6.07
C ALA A 318 -3.34 6.00 -6.86
N PHE A 319 -3.45 6.58 -8.06
CA PHE A 319 -2.29 6.85 -8.89
C PHE A 319 -1.34 7.88 -8.23
N PRO A 320 -1.77 9.11 -7.86
CA PRO A 320 -0.85 10.10 -7.28
C PRO A 320 -0.25 9.67 -5.95
N ALA A 321 -1.05 9.02 -5.09
CA ALA A 321 -0.61 8.61 -3.77
C ALA A 321 0.48 7.51 -3.83
N ASN A 322 0.34 6.54 -4.73
CA ASN A 322 1.30 5.44 -4.84
C ASN A 322 2.54 5.82 -5.66
N ALA A 323 2.38 6.64 -6.71
CA ALA A 323 3.50 7.14 -7.49
C ALA A 323 4.47 7.95 -6.61
N MET A 324 3.94 8.83 -5.76
CA MET A 324 4.77 9.61 -4.82
C MET A 324 5.38 8.78 -3.69
N ALA A 325 4.66 7.76 -3.21
CA ALA A 325 5.18 6.84 -2.20
C ALA A 325 6.42 6.08 -2.70
N LEU A 326 6.38 5.61 -3.96
CA LEU A 326 7.50 4.90 -4.57
C LEU A 326 8.67 5.81 -4.90
N VAL A 327 8.42 7.03 -5.39
CA VAL A 327 9.48 8.04 -5.57
C VAL A 327 10.21 8.30 -4.24
N ALA A 328 9.47 8.46 -3.14
CA ALA A 328 10.07 8.66 -1.82
C ALA A 328 10.82 7.42 -1.32
N PHE A 329 10.23 6.23 -1.47
CA PHE A 329 10.88 4.96 -1.12
C PHE A 329 12.24 4.81 -1.81
N GLU A 330 12.27 5.05 -3.11
CA GLU A 330 13.49 4.89 -3.90
C GLU A 330 14.53 5.96 -3.65
N GLY A 331 14.09 7.20 -3.48
CA GLY A 331 14.99 8.29 -3.09
C GLY A 331 15.78 7.89 -1.84
N VAL A 332 15.07 7.33 -0.85
CA VAL A 332 15.67 6.87 0.41
C VAL A 332 16.54 5.63 0.23
N MET A 333 16.09 4.64 -0.55
CA MET A 333 16.90 3.45 -0.85
C MET A 333 18.21 3.79 -1.58
N ARG A 334 18.23 4.84 -2.41
CA ARG A 334 19.44 5.31 -3.12
C ARG A 334 20.33 6.19 -2.25
N SER A 335 19.77 6.96 -1.31
CA SER A 335 20.53 7.87 -0.46
C SER A 335 21.11 7.21 0.79
N LEU A 336 20.57 6.06 1.23
CA LEU A 336 21.06 5.38 2.43
C LEU A 336 22.32 4.54 2.14
N PRO A 337 23.39 4.71 2.94
CA PRO A 337 24.69 4.04 2.76
C PRO A 337 24.59 2.53 2.90
#